data_AF-A0A7K1GAX3-F1
#
_entry.id   AF-A0A7K1GAX3-F1
#
_cell.length_a   1.000
_cell.length_b   1.000
_cell.length_c   1.000
_cell.angle_alpha   90.00
_cell.angle_beta   90.00
_cell.angle_gamma   90.00
#
_symmetry.space_group_name_H-M   'P 1'
#
loop_
_entity.id
_entity.type
_entity.pdbx_description
1 polymer ?
#
loop_
_entity_poly.entity_id
_entity_poly.type
_entity_poly.pdbx_seq_one_letter_code
_entity_poly.pdbx_strand_id
1 'polypeptide(L)'
;MRKTVSGIDLTLNPDGSAWMYRNTINKATFRVTGDGDIFYDDPFGNYMTSSPRQIRINFEHFVLRNYGDEIRRSDGVRMIMLPKKEIQEIANKTFYADDQFHAIDFVTFIITEEK
;
A
#
# COMPACT_ATOMS: atom_id res chain seq x y z
N MET A 1 7.30 16.17 5.07
CA MET A 1 8.67 15.65 5.36
C MET A 1 8.96 14.52 4.37
N ARG A 2 10.19 14.43 3.82
CA ARG A 2 10.59 13.35 2.91
C ARG A 2 11.98 12.82 3.31
N LYS A 3 12.12 11.51 3.43
CA LYS A 3 13.38 10.80 3.71
C LYS A 3 13.44 9.55 2.83
N THR A 4 14.64 9.14 2.42
CA THR A 4 14.84 7.87 1.69
C THR A 4 15.71 6.95 2.53
N VAL A 5 15.30 5.68 2.68
CA VAL A 5 16.04 4.64 3.42
C VAL A 5 15.98 3.34 2.61
N SER A 6 17.13 2.75 2.29
CA SER A 6 17.25 1.47 1.57
C SER A 6 16.34 1.34 0.33
N GLY A 7 16.28 2.39 -0.48
CA GLY A 7 15.45 2.45 -1.70
C GLY A 7 13.95 2.71 -1.46
N ILE A 8 13.56 3.11 -0.25
CA ILE A 8 12.18 3.44 0.12
C ILE A 8 12.07 4.93 0.39
N ASP A 9 11.17 5.61 -0.32
CA ASP A 9 10.79 6.98 -0.05
C ASP A 9 9.69 7.02 1.02
N LEU A 10 10.01 7.63 2.16
CA LEU A 10 9.10 7.91 3.26
C LEU A 10 8.63 9.36 3.14
N THR A 11 7.33 9.54 2.90
CA THR A 11 6.72 10.86 2.72
C THR A 11 5.56 11.03 3.69
N LEU A 12 5.59 12.09 4.49
CA LEU A 12 4.43 12.58 5.23
C LEU A 12 3.80 13.71 4.41
N ASN A 13 2.49 13.59 4.12
CA ASN A 13 1.73 14.65 3.46
C ASN A 13 1.95 16.00 4.16
N PRO A 14 1.98 17.14 3.43
CA PRO A 14 2.24 18.45 4.03
C PRO A 14 1.26 18.82 5.16
N ASP A 15 0.01 18.36 5.07
CA ASP A 15 -1.05 18.55 6.07
C ASP A 15 -1.02 17.50 7.21
N GLY A 16 -0.05 16.58 7.20
CA GLY A 16 0.05 15.49 8.17
C GLY A 16 -0.97 14.37 8.00
N SER A 17 -1.82 14.41 6.96
CA SER A 17 -2.97 13.51 6.81
C SER A 17 -2.63 12.06 6.48
N ALA A 18 -1.41 11.79 6.01
CA ALA A 18 -1.01 10.43 5.69
C ALA A 18 0.50 10.26 5.60
N TRP A 19 0.96 9.09 6.03
CA TRP A 19 2.27 8.54 5.70
C TRP A 19 2.20 7.70 4.43
N MET A 20 3.20 7.84 3.59
CA MET A 20 3.37 7.06 2.36
C MET A 20 4.79 6.51 2.31
N TYR A 21 4.89 5.21 2.04
CA TYR A 21 6.12 4.44 1.90
C TYR A 21 6.15 3.91 0.47
N ARG A 22 7.05 4.42 -0.36
CA ARG A 22 7.15 4.05 -1.76
C ARG A 22 8.46 3.35 -2.03
N ASN A 23 8.40 2.10 -2.45
CA ASN A 23 9.57 1.40 -2.94
C ASN A 23 9.94 1.94 -4.33
N THR A 24 11.14 2.50 -4.45
CA THR A 24 11.62 3.10 -5.71
C THR A 24 12.09 2.07 -6.73
N ILE A 25 12.32 0.81 -6.31
CA ILE A 25 12.82 -0.27 -7.16
C ILE A 25 11.66 -0.94 -7.91
N ASN A 26 10.65 -1.40 -7.17
CA ASN A 26 9.53 -2.17 -7.74
C ASN A 26 8.19 -1.39 -7.78
N LYS A 27 8.21 -0.11 -7.37
CA LYS A 27 7.06 0.82 -7.37
C LYS A 27 5.92 0.47 -6.40
N ALA A 28 6.08 -0.54 -5.54
CA ALA A 28 5.12 -0.83 -4.48
C ALA A 28 4.92 0.39 -3.58
N THR A 29 3.69 0.66 -3.18
CA THR A 29 3.34 1.82 -2.36
C THR A 29 2.42 1.42 -1.24
N PHE A 30 2.82 1.69 0.00
CA PHE A 30 2.01 1.49 1.19
C PHE A 30 1.67 2.86 1.79
N ARG A 31 0.41 3.07 2.17
CA ARG A 31 -0.06 4.34 2.72
C ARG A 31 -0.90 4.12 3.97
N VAL A 32 -0.68 4.95 4.98
CA VAL A 32 -1.48 5.01 6.22
C VAL A 32 -2.05 6.42 6.35
N THR A 33 -3.38 6.56 6.45
CA THR A 33 -4.02 7.86 6.71
C THR A 33 -4.05 8.20 8.20
N GLY A 34 -4.36 9.46 8.53
CA GLY A 34 -4.54 9.93 9.90
C GLY A 34 -5.64 9.19 10.66
N ASP A 35 -6.67 8.70 9.95
CA ASP A 35 -7.74 7.85 10.51
C ASP A 35 -7.31 6.37 10.65
N GLY A 36 -6.06 6.06 10.31
CA GLY A 36 -5.46 4.74 10.41
C GLY A 36 -5.88 3.78 9.29
N ASP A 37 -6.45 4.26 8.19
CA ASP A 37 -6.76 3.42 7.04
C ASP A 37 -5.51 3.12 6.23
N ILE A 38 -5.48 1.91 5.66
CA ILE A 38 -4.35 1.37 4.94
C ILE A 38 -4.71 1.19 3.48
N PHE A 39 -3.77 1.57 2.63
CA PHE A 39 -3.80 1.35 1.19
C PHE A 39 -2.48 0.73 0.77
N TYR A 40 -2.56 -0.24 -0.13
CA TYR A 40 -1.37 -0.89 -0.66
C TYR A 40 -1.54 -1.13 -2.15
N ASP A 41 -0.62 -0.58 -2.93
CA ASP A 41 -0.38 -0.91 -4.33
C ASP A 41 0.82 -1.86 -4.35
N ASP A 42 0.59 -3.11 -4.74
CA ASP A 42 1.66 -4.11 -4.81
C ASP A 42 2.53 -3.95 -6.07
N PRO A 43 3.69 -4.63 -6.16
CA PRO A 43 4.56 -4.55 -7.34
C PRO A 43 3.91 -5.00 -8.66
N PHE A 44 2.83 -5.77 -8.58
CA PHE A 44 2.12 -6.36 -9.72
C PHE A 44 0.92 -5.53 -10.18
N GLY A 45 0.68 -4.38 -9.52
CA GLY A 45 -0.39 -3.45 -9.84
C GLY A 45 -1.72 -3.72 -9.11
N ASN A 46 -1.78 -4.71 -8.22
CA ASN A 46 -2.98 -4.94 -7.42
C ASN A 46 -3.11 -3.85 -6.36
N TYR A 47 -4.35 -3.43 -6.14
CA TYR A 47 -4.72 -2.41 -5.17
C TYR A 47 -5.51 -3.04 -4.02
N MET A 48 -5.12 -2.70 -2.80
CA MET A 48 -5.77 -3.15 -1.58
C MET A 48 -6.13 -1.95 -0.72
N THR A 49 -7.32 -1.97 -0.12
CA THR A 49 -7.78 -0.90 0.77
C THR A 49 -8.50 -1.45 1.99
N SER A 50 -8.31 -0.82 3.14
CA SER A 50 -9.01 -1.18 4.36
C SER A 50 -10.31 -0.42 4.61
N SER A 51 -10.69 0.49 3.72
CA SER A 51 -11.89 1.30 3.87
C SER A 51 -12.66 1.42 2.57
N PRO A 52 -13.98 1.72 2.64
CA PRO A 52 -14.82 1.78 1.44
C PRO A 52 -14.28 2.74 0.39
N ARG A 53 -14.33 2.32 -0.88
CA ARG A 53 -13.85 3.12 -2.00
C ARG A 53 -14.81 3.08 -3.18
N GLN A 54 -15.09 4.26 -3.69
CA GLN A 54 -15.67 4.44 -5.02
C GLN A 54 -14.52 4.59 -6.00
N ILE A 55 -14.49 3.72 -7.00
CA ILE A 55 -13.43 3.66 -8.00
C ILE A 55 -14.07 3.89 -9.35
N ARG A 56 -13.46 4.76 -10.15
CA ARG A 56 -13.90 5.00 -11.53
C ARG A 56 -12.88 4.41 -12.49
N ILE A 57 -13.32 3.52 -13.37
CA ILE A 57 -12.49 2.88 -14.40
C ILE A 57 -13.22 3.05 -15.72
N ASN A 58 -12.58 3.64 -16.74
CA ASN A 58 -13.16 3.84 -18.07
C ASN A 58 -14.59 4.41 -18.04
N PHE A 59 -14.80 5.44 -17.21
CA PHE A 59 -16.09 6.10 -16.97
C PHE A 59 -17.14 5.27 -16.19
N GLU A 60 -16.92 3.99 -15.94
CA GLU A 60 -17.75 3.15 -15.08
C GLU A 60 -17.40 3.33 -13.60
N HIS A 61 -18.43 3.20 -12.74
CA HIS A 61 -18.30 3.36 -11.30
C HIS A 61 -18.41 2.01 -10.60
N PHE A 62 -17.39 1.68 -9.83
CA PHE A 62 -17.33 0.51 -8.98
C PHE A 62 -17.27 0.94 -7.52
N VAL A 63 -17.78 0.09 -6.63
CA VAL A 63 -17.70 0.35 -5.20
C VAL A 63 -17.23 -0.89 -4.47
N LEU A 64 -16.18 -0.71 -3.67
CA LEU A 64 -15.77 -1.65 -2.63
C LEU A 64 -16.39 -1.15 -1.32
N ARG A 65 -17.32 -1.89 -0.74
CA ARG A 65 -18.03 -1.49 0.50
C ARG A 65 -17.71 -2.42 1.66
N ASN A 66 -17.54 -3.71 1.38
CA ASN A 66 -17.32 -4.75 2.36
C ASN A 66 -15.97 -5.44 2.14
N TYR A 67 -15.43 -6.05 3.19
CA TYR A 67 -14.26 -6.91 3.04
C TYR A 67 -14.58 -8.11 2.14
N GLY A 68 -13.65 -8.41 1.24
CA GLY A 68 -13.83 -9.42 0.19
C GLY A 68 -14.46 -8.89 -1.08
N ASP A 69 -15.02 -7.68 -1.10
CA ASP A 69 -15.42 -7.03 -2.35
C ASP A 69 -14.17 -6.85 -3.22
N GLU A 70 -14.27 -7.24 -4.49
CA GLU A 70 -13.19 -7.11 -5.46
C GLU A 70 -13.69 -6.60 -6.82
N ILE A 71 -12.83 -5.87 -7.51
CA ILE A 71 -12.95 -5.51 -8.91
C ILE A 71 -11.81 -6.19 -9.63
N ARG A 72 -12.11 -6.97 -10.66
CA ARG A 72 -11.13 -7.65 -11.50
C ARG A 72 -11.06 -6.94 -12.84
N ARG A 73 -9.87 -6.48 -13.21
CA ARG A 73 -9.60 -5.89 -14.52
C ARG A 73 -9.32 -7.00 -15.54
N SER A 74 -9.46 -6.67 -16.83
CA SER A 74 -9.25 -7.61 -17.94
C SER A 74 -7.80 -8.10 -18.06
N ASP A 75 -6.84 -7.34 -17.53
CA ASP A 75 -5.41 -7.68 -17.45
C ASP A 75 -5.06 -8.56 -16.24
N GLY A 76 -6.06 -8.93 -15.43
CA GLY A 76 -5.89 -9.78 -14.25
C GLY A 76 -5.58 -9.02 -12.95
N VAL A 77 -5.35 -7.71 -13.03
CA VAL A 77 -5.13 -6.85 -11.85
C VAL A 77 -6.40 -6.77 -11.01
N ARG A 78 -6.24 -6.82 -9.69
CA ARG A 78 -7.34 -6.78 -8.73
C ARG A 78 -7.33 -5.51 -7.91
N MET A 79 -8.52 -5.03 -7.59
CA MET A 79 -8.74 -4.00 -6.57
C MET A 79 -9.65 -4.61 -5.52
N ILE A 80 -9.18 -4.77 -4.30
CA ILE A 80 -9.89 -5.53 -3.25
C ILE A 80 -9.94 -4.76 -1.93
N MET A 81 -11.05 -4.90 -1.22
CA MET A 81 -11.15 -4.42 0.15
C MET A 81 -10.84 -5.55 1.13
N LEU A 82 -9.85 -5.34 2.01
CA LEU A 82 -9.37 -6.34 2.97
C LEU A 82 -9.23 -5.74 4.37
N PRO A 83 -9.28 -6.54 5.44
CA PRO A 83 -8.93 -6.08 6.78
C PRO A 83 -7.51 -5.50 6.82
N LYS A 84 -7.31 -4.45 7.63
CA LYS A 84 -6.01 -3.75 7.80
C LYS A 84 -4.85 -4.73 8.01
N LYS A 85 -5.05 -5.70 8.90
CA LYS A 85 -4.04 -6.70 9.25
C LYS A 85 -3.60 -7.55 8.06
N GLU A 86 -4.53 -7.96 7.20
CA GLU A 86 -4.20 -8.75 6.02
C GLU A 86 -3.39 -7.94 5.02
N ILE A 87 -3.74 -6.66 4.80
CA ILE A 87 -2.98 -5.77 3.91
C ILE A 87 -1.54 -5.57 4.44
N GLN A 88 -1.38 -5.40 5.76
CA GLN A 88 -0.06 -5.30 6.38
C GLN A 88 0.76 -6.57 6.21
N GLU A 89 0.16 -7.75 6.44
CA GLU A 89 0.82 -9.05 6.27
C GLU A 89 1.23 -9.31 4.82
N ILE A 90 0.41 -8.90 3.85
CA ILE A 90 0.72 -8.98 2.42
C ILE A 90 1.87 -8.02 2.11
N ALA A 91 1.78 -6.75 2.49
CA ALA A 91 2.82 -5.76 2.25
C ALA A 91 4.17 -6.22 2.85
N ASN A 92 4.17 -6.81 4.05
CA ASN A 92 5.39 -7.32 4.67
C ASN A 92 6.08 -8.43 3.87
N LYS A 93 5.34 -9.14 3.02
CA LYS A 93 5.85 -10.22 2.17
C LYS A 93 6.21 -9.75 0.76
N THR A 94 5.51 -8.75 0.23
CA THR A 94 5.56 -8.40 -1.20
C THR A 94 6.06 -6.99 -1.48
N PHE A 95 6.28 -6.14 -0.46
CA PHE A 95 6.71 -4.76 -0.68
C PHE A 95 8.14 -4.67 -1.23
N TYR A 96 9.01 -5.57 -0.82
CA TYR A 96 10.44 -5.56 -1.16
C TYR A 96 10.71 -6.28 -2.49
N ALA A 97 11.69 -5.79 -3.24
CA ALA A 97 12.26 -6.54 -4.35
C ALA A 97 13.15 -7.66 -3.83
N ASP A 98 13.44 -8.65 -4.67
CA ASP A 98 14.38 -9.72 -4.33
C ASP A 98 15.72 -9.13 -3.84
N ASP A 99 16.23 -9.68 -2.74
CA ASP A 99 17.47 -9.28 -2.06
C ASP A 99 17.53 -7.83 -1.53
N GLN A 100 16.42 -7.07 -1.57
CA GLN A 100 16.38 -5.74 -0.99
C GLN A 100 16.40 -5.81 0.55
N PHE A 101 17.09 -4.88 1.21
CA PHE A 101 17.07 -4.77 2.67
C PHE A 101 15.67 -4.39 3.20
N HIS A 102 15.14 -5.19 4.14
CA HIS A 102 13.82 -4.99 4.74
C HIS A 102 13.87 -3.92 5.85
N ALA A 103 13.86 -2.65 5.44
CA ALA A 103 13.97 -1.53 6.38
C ALA A 103 12.70 -1.24 7.21
N ILE A 104 11.54 -1.83 6.90
CA ILE A 104 10.25 -1.53 7.51
C ILE A 104 9.49 -2.82 7.76
N ASP A 105 9.04 -3.03 8.99
CA ASP A 105 8.04 -4.04 9.30
C ASP A 105 6.65 -3.39 9.24
N PHE A 106 5.84 -3.75 8.24
CA PHE A 106 4.51 -3.13 8.05
C PHE A 106 3.46 -3.58 9.08
N VAL A 107 3.73 -4.63 9.85
CA VAL A 107 2.84 -5.09 10.92
C VAL A 107 3.08 -4.29 12.19
N THR A 108 4.34 -4.03 12.53
CA THR A 108 4.73 -3.31 13.77
C THR A 108 5.06 -1.83 13.56
N PHE A 109 5.22 -1.40 12.30
CA PHE A 109 5.71 -0.08 11.89
C PHE A 109 7.10 0.28 12.41
N ILE A 110 7.89 -0.72 12.80
CA ILE A 110 9.29 -0.52 13.19
C ILE A 110 10.12 -0.27 11.93
N ILE A 111 10.90 0.80 11.93
CA ILE A 111 11.85 1.14 10.87
C ILE A 111 13.26 0.80 11.36
N THR A 112 13.99 0.04 10.57
CA THR A 112 15.39 -0.33 10.79
C THR A 112 16.25 0.35 9.73
N GLU A 113 17.33 0.99 10.16
CA GLU A 113 18.32 1.57 9.25
C GLU A 113 19.47 0.59 9.03
N GLU A 114 19.94 0.50 7.79
CA GLU A 114 21.13 -0.28 7.44
C GLU A 114 22.36 0.35 8.11
N LYS A 115 23.20 -0.47 8.75
CA LYS A 115 24.40 -0.02 9.47
C LYS A 115 25.58 0.24 8.55
#